data_AF-A0A2E3N3W2-F1
#
_entry.id   AF-A0A2E3N3W2-F1
#
_cell.length_a   1.000
_cell.length_b   1.000
_cell.length_c   1.000
_cell.angle_alpha   90.00
_cell.angle_beta   90.00
_cell.angle_gamma   90.00
#
_symmetry.space_group_name_H-M   'P 1'
#
loop_
_entity.id
_entity.type
_entity.pdbx_description
1 polymer ?
#
loop_
_entity_poly.entity_id
_entity_poly.type
_entity_poly.pdbx_seq_one_letter_code
_entity_poly.pdbx_strand_id
1 'polypeptide(L)'
;MKKWIFFCFLFFISCSNKDQKFCDCIKQVEELSKFSQQFFTKAPSPKQLKKWNQLKKQKKILCQDYQEMSGEIMRVKKSKCEE
;
A
#
# COMPACT_ATOMS: atom_id res chain seq x y z
N MET A 1 15.29 36.95 35.33
CA MET A 1 16.29 37.18 34.26
C MET A 1 16.50 35.91 33.48
N LYS A 2 16.24 35.98 32.16
CA LYS A 2 16.79 35.20 31.03
C LYS A 2 17.33 33.78 31.28
N LYS A 3 16.75 32.82 30.56
CA LYS A 3 17.40 31.86 29.63
C LYS A 3 16.30 30.89 29.14
N TRP A 4 15.52 31.24 28.11
CA TRP A 4 15.81 30.92 26.71
C TRP A 4 16.59 29.60 26.56
N ILE A 5 15.87 28.48 26.59
CA ILE A 5 16.32 27.24 25.95
C ILE A 5 15.39 27.00 24.77
N PHE A 6 15.90 27.51 23.66
CA PHE A 6 15.48 27.28 22.29
C PHE A 6 15.66 25.78 22.02
N PHE A 7 14.62 24.97 22.27
CA PHE A 7 14.56 23.59 21.79
C PHE A 7 13.50 23.51 20.71
N CYS A 8 13.76 24.24 19.61
CA CYS A 8 12.99 24.08 18.39
C CYS A 8 13.46 22.77 17.76
N PHE A 9 12.74 21.70 18.16
CA PHE A 9 12.83 20.37 17.61
C PHE A 9 12.76 20.48 16.08
N LEU A 10 13.92 20.34 15.44
CA LEU A 10 14.02 20.12 14.01
C LEU A 10 13.31 18.79 13.73
N PHE A 11 12.00 18.86 13.53
CA PHE A 11 11.25 17.86 12.81
C PHE A 11 11.85 17.83 11.39
N PHE A 12 12.88 17.00 11.23
CA PHE A 12 13.19 16.38 9.95
C PHE A 12 11.99 15.52 9.58
N ILE A 13 10.91 16.16 9.11
CA ILE A 13 9.95 15.50 8.26
C ILE A 13 10.72 15.27 6.97
N SER A 14 11.48 14.18 6.92
CA SER A 14 11.96 13.63 5.66
C SER A 14 10.70 13.24 4.90
N CYS A 15 10.12 14.20 4.19
CA CYS A 15 9.03 13.96 3.25
C CYS A 15 9.62 13.12 2.12
N SER A 16 9.76 11.81 2.36
CA SER A 16 9.89 10.87 1.25
C SER A 16 8.71 11.18 0.32
N ASN A 17 8.99 11.44 -0.96
CA ASN A 17 7.99 11.69 -2.01
C ASN A 17 7.23 10.40 -2.36
N LYS A 18 6.87 9.63 -1.34
CA LYS A 18 6.23 8.33 -1.40
C LYS A 18 4.74 8.57 -1.52
N ASP A 19 4.20 8.12 -2.64
CA ASP A 19 2.77 8.12 -2.90
C ASP A 19 2.14 7.05 -2.00
N GLN A 20 1.75 7.44 -0.78
CA GLN A 20 1.27 6.51 0.24
C GLN A 20 0.07 5.70 -0.25
N LYS A 21 -0.84 6.34 -0.99
CA LYS A 21 -2.01 5.68 -1.58
C LYS A 21 -1.60 4.63 -2.62
N PHE A 22 -0.58 4.91 -3.43
CA PHE A 22 0.00 3.91 -4.34
C PHE A 22 0.64 2.75 -3.57
N CYS A 23 1.41 3.03 -2.51
CA CYS A 23 2.03 1.97 -1.71
C CYS A 23 1.00 1.08 -1.00
N ASP A 24 -0.10 1.66 -0.53
CA ASP A 24 -1.21 0.91 0.06
C ASP A 24 -1.93 0.05 -1.00
N CYS A 25 -2.08 0.57 -2.23
CA CYS A 25 -2.54 -0.22 -3.37
C CYS A 25 -1.61 -1.44 -3.62
N ILE A 26 -0.30 -1.24 -3.66
CA ILE A 26 0.67 -2.33 -3.87
C ILE A 26 0.59 -3.38 -2.76
N LYS A 27 0.58 -2.95 -1.48
CA LYS A 27 0.41 -3.87 -0.34
C LYS A 27 -0.88 -4.67 -0.45
N GLN A 28 -1.99 -4.03 -0.84
CA GLN A 28 -3.28 -4.70 -0.98
C GLN A 28 -3.29 -5.72 -2.13
N VAL A 29 -2.59 -5.42 -3.24
CA VAL A 29 -2.39 -6.36 -4.35
C VAL A 29 -1.60 -7.58 -3.89
N GLU A 30 -0.53 -7.38 -3.13
CA GLU A 30 0.30 -8.45 -2.59
C GLU A 30 -0.46 -9.32 -1.57
N GLU A 31 -1.25 -8.70 -0.69
CA GLU A 31 -2.10 -9.45 0.25
C GLU A 31 -3.14 -10.30 -0.49
N LEU A 32 -3.81 -9.74 -1.50
CA LEU A 32 -4.77 -10.48 -2.31
C LEU A 32 -4.09 -11.65 -3.05
N SER A 33 -2.88 -11.44 -3.57
CA SER A 33 -2.10 -12.49 -4.24
C SER A 33 -1.67 -13.59 -3.27
N LYS A 34 -1.12 -13.24 -2.10
CA LYS A 34 -0.77 -14.22 -1.05
C LYS A 34 -1.99 -15.02 -0.60
N PHE A 35 -3.15 -14.36 -0.46
CA PHE A 35 -4.39 -15.02 -0.13
C PHE A 35 -4.89 -15.92 -1.28
N SER A 36 -4.74 -15.51 -2.54
CA SER A 36 -5.15 -16.30 -3.71
C SER A 36 -4.37 -17.60 -3.85
N GLN A 37 -3.07 -17.57 -3.51
CA GLN A 37 -2.18 -18.72 -3.61
C GLN A 37 -2.66 -19.91 -2.77
N GLN A 38 -3.43 -19.65 -1.70
CA GLN A 38 -3.99 -20.69 -0.84
C GLN A 38 -5.07 -21.54 -1.52
N PHE A 39 -5.57 -21.12 -2.69
CA PHE A 39 -6.71 -21.73 -3.37
C PHE A 39 -6.37 -22.34 -4.73
N PHE A 40 -5.08 -22.50 -5.07
CA PHE A 40 -4.70 -23.17 -6.32
C PHE A 40 -5.07 -24.65 -6.35
N THR A 41 -5.02 -25.32 -5.20
CA THR A 41 -5.27 -26.76 -5.06
C THR A 41 -6.55 -27.08 -4.31
N LYS A 42 -7.26 -26.08 -3.80
CA LYS A 42 -8.47 -26.26 -2.98
C LYS A 42 -9.45 -25.11 -3.14
N ALA A 43 -10.74 -25.42 -3.13
CA ALA A 43 -11.79 -24.41 -3.16
C ALA A 43 -11.84 -23.60 -1.84
N PRO A 44 -12.10 -22.28 -1.88
CA PRO A 44 -12.29 -21.47 -0.69
C PRO A 44 -13.62 -21.80 0.00
N SER A 45 -13.61 -21.83 1.33
CA SER A 45 -14.83 -21.86 2.15
C SER A 45 -15.64 -20.57 2.00
N PRO A 46 -16.93 -20.53 2.40
CA PRO A 46 -17.73 -19.31 2.38
C PRO A 46 -17.12 -18.14 3.15
N LYS A 47 -16.44 -18.41 4.28
CA LYS A 47 -15.72 -17.38 5.05
C LYS A 47 -14.52 -16.83 4.29
N GLN A 48 -13.77 -17.70 3.61
CA GLN A 48 -12.65 -17.29 2.77
C GLN A 48 -13.12 -16.52 1.54
N LEU A 49 -14.26 -16.88 0.95
CA LEU A 49 -14.86 -16.16 -0.16
C LEU A 49 -15.30 -14.74 0.26
N LYS A 50 -15.86 -14.59 1.46
CA LYS A 50 -16.14 -13.25 2.03
C LYS A 50 -14.87 -12.42 2.15
N LYS A 51 -13.79 -12.99 2.69
CA LYS A 51 -12.48 -12.31 2.79
C LYS A 51 -11.91 -11.96 1.41
N TRP A 52 -11.98 -12.88 0.45
CA TRP A 52 -11.58 -12.66 -0.94
C TRP A 52 -12.28 -11.44 -1.56
N ASN A 53 -13.60 -11.37 -1.40
CA ASN A 53 -14.41 -10.28 -1.91
C ASN A 53 -14.10 -8.95 -1.21
N GLN A 54 -13.81 -8.97 0.09
CA GLN A 54 -13.38 -7.79 0.84
C GLN A 54 -12.03 -7.26 0.30
N LEU A 55 -11.03 -8.12 0.16
CA LEU A 55 -9.71 -7.75 -0.38
C LEU A 55 -9.81 -7.21 -1.81
N LYS A 56 -10.67 -7.78 -2.65
CA LYS A 56 -10.96 -7.26 -4.00
C LYS A 56 -11.57 -5.86 -3.97
N LYS A 57 -12.53 -5.59 -3.08
CA LYS A 57 -13.14 -4.27 -2.93
C LYS A 57 -12.12 -3.24 -2.46
N GLN A 58 -11.31 -3.59 -1.46
CA GLN A 58 -10.24 -2.72 -0.95
C GLN A 58 -9.21 -2.42 -2.05
N LYS A 59 -8.78 -3.43 -2.81
CA LYS A 59 -7.91 -3.23 -3.99
C LYS A 59 -8.54 -2.26 -4.97
N LYS A 60 -9.82 -2.41 -5.32
CA LYS A 60 -10.49 -1.51 -6.27
C LYS A 60 -10.44 -0.06 -5.78
N ILE A 61 -10.73 0.19 -4.51
CA ILE A 61 -10.75 1.54 -3.91
C ILE A 61 -9.34 2.15 -3.90
N LEU A 62 -8.36 1.40 -3.38
CA LEU A 62 -6.99 1.91 -3.22
C LEU A 62 -6.29 2.10 -4.57
N CYS A 63 -6.57 1.24 -5.54
CA CYS A 63 -5.86 1.20 -6.81
C CYS A 63 -6.55 1.95 -7.96
N GLN A 64 -7.72 2.55 -7.75
CA GLN A 64 -8.54 3.09 -8.85
C GLN A 64 -7.77 4.12 -9.72
N ASP A 65 -6.96 4.98 -9.10
CA ASP A 65 -6.22 6.05 -9.79
C ASP A 65 -4.98 5.53 -10.54
N TYR A 66 -4.64 4.24 -10.36
CA TYR A 66 -3.39 3.65 -10.85
C TYR A 66 -3.62 2.53 -11.87
N GLN A 67 -4.87 2.23 -12.22
CA GLN A 67 -5.21 1.12 -13.12
C GLN A 67 -4.74 1.34 -14.56
N GLU A 68 -4.66 2.61 -14.97
CA GLU A 68 -4.25 3.01 -16.31
C GLU A 68 -2.75 3.33 -16.40
N MET A 69 -2.00 3.21 -15.30
CA MET A 69 -0.55 3.43 -15.32
C MET A 69 0.16 2.35 -16.12
N SER A 70 1.14 2.75 -16.93
CA SER A 70 1.99 1.79 -17.62
C SER A 70 2.79 0.95 -16.63
N GLY A 71 3.12 -0.29 -17.01
CA GLY A 71 3.87 -1.21 -16.17
C GLY A 71 5.27 -0.70 -15.80
N GLU A 72 5.86 0.19 -16.61
CA GLU A 72 7.13 0.86 -16.29
C GLU A 72 6.95 1.91 -15.17
N ILE A 73 5.95 2.79 -15.31
CA ILE A 73 5.64 3.81 -14.29
C ILE A 73 5.29 3.13 -12.95
N MET A 74 4.53 2.04 -12.99
CA MET A 74 4.21 1.27 -11.78
C MET A 74 5.46 0.68 -11.11
N ARG A 75 6.43 0.18 -11.88
CA ARG A 75 7.70 -0.36 -11.32
C ARG A 75 8.52 0.73 -10.63
N VAL A 76 8.65 1.90 -11.25
CA VAL A 76 9.37 3.05 -10.66
C VAL A 76 8.65 3.57 -9.42
N LYS A 77 7.32 3.67 -9.43
CA LYS A 77 6.56 4.05 -8.23
C LYS A 77 6.68 2.99 -7.13
N LYS A 78 6.74 1.69 -7.49
CA LYS A 78 6.89 0.60 -6.53
C LYS A 78 8.25 0.62 -5.83
N SER A 79 9.35 0.91 -6.52
CA SER A 79 10.67 0.99 -5.86
C SER A 79 10.69 2.06 -4.75
N LYS A 80 10.00 3.18 -4.95
CA LYS A 80 9.82 4.23 -3.92
C LYS A 80 8.97 3.78 -2.72
N CYS A 81 8.26 2.65 -2.83
CA CYS A 81 7.53 2.07 -1.71
C CYS A 81 8.39 1.20 -0.81
N GLU A 82 9.58 0.80 -1.26
CA GLU A 82 10.52 -0.08 -0.56
C GLU A 82 11.76 0.68 -0.04
N GLU A 83 11.97 1.92 -0.51
CA GLU A 83 12.74 2.98 0.16
C GLU A 83 12.04 3.48 1.45
#